data_AF-A0A369SYB0-F1
#
_entry.id   AF-A0A369SYB0-F1
#
_cell.length_a   1.000
_cell.length_b   1.000
_cell.length_c   1.000
_cell.angle_alpha   90.00
_cell.angle_beta   90.00
_cell.angle_gamma   90.00
#
_symmetry.space_group_name_H-M   'P 1'
#
loop_
_entity.id
_entity.type
_entity.pdbx_description
1 polymer ?
#
loop_
_entity_poly.entity_id
_entity_poly.type
_entity_poly.pdbx_seq_one_letter_code
_entity_poly.pdbx_strand_id
1 'polypeptide(L)' 'MEETLKLIKETILNVAKEYNVEIDKIILFGSRARGDFRENSDWD' A
#
# COMPACT_ATOMS: atom_id res chain seq x y z
N MET A 1 11.28 -3.88 3.47
CA MET A 1 10.06 -4.24 2.73
C MET A 1 8.86 -4.35 3.66
N GLU A 2 8.93 -5.18 4.69
CA GLU A 2 7.84 -5.31 5.68
C GLU A 2 7.51 -3.97 6.37
N GLU A 3 8.52 -3.22 6.81
CA GLU A 3 8.32 -1.88 7.39
C GLU A 3 7.68 -0.89 6.40
N THR A 4 8.08 -0.95 5.13
CA THR A 4 7.51 -0.10 4.07
C THR A 4 6.03 -0.41 3.82
N LEU A 5 5.67 -1.69 3.76
CA LEU A 5 4.27 -2.11 3.60
C LEU A 5 3.41 -1.70 4.79
N LYS A 6 3.96 -1.80 6.00
CA LYS A 6 3.30 -1.31 7.22
C LYS A 6 3.04 0.19 7.13
N LEU A 7 4.05 0.98 6.76
CA LEU A 7 3.92 2.42 6.58
C LEU A 7 2.84 2.77 5.53
N ILE A 8 2.89 2.14 4.34
CA ILE A 8 1.90 2.36 3.27
C ILE A 8 0.49 2.06 3.79
N LYS A 9 0.29 0.92 4.46
CA LYS A 9 -1.01 0.55 5.02
C LYS A 9 -1.50 1.55 6.06
N GLU A 10 -0.64 1.98 6.98
CA GLU A 10 -0.98 2.98 7.99
C GLU A 10 -1.34 4.32 7.35
N THR A 11 -0.61 4.76 6.32
CA THR A 11 -0.94 5.97 5.55
C THR A 11 -2.32 5.87 4.90
N ILE A 12 -2.62 4.76 4.22
CA ILE A 12 -3.93 4.55 3.57
C ILE A 12 -5.06 4.60 4.62
N LEU A 13 -4.91 3.90 5.75
CA LEU A 13 -5.92 3.86 6.81
C LEU A 13 -6.14 5.24 7.46
N ASN A 14 -5.07 5.99 7.70
CA ASN A 14 -5.16 7.33 8.30
C ASN A 14 -5.89 8.31 7.38
N VAL A 15 -5.54 8.30 6.09
CA VAL A 15 -6.21 9.14 5.09
C VAL A 15 -7.68 8.73 4.97
N ALA A 16 -7.99 7.45 4.78
CA ALA A 16 -9.39 7.02 4.67
C ALA A 16 -10.23 7.42 5.90
N LYS A 17 -9.66 7.33 7.10
CA LYS A 17 -10.30 7.80 8.33
C LYS A 17 -10.57 9.31 8.32
N GLU A 18 -9.61 10.13 7.87
CA GLU A 18 -9.78 11.58 7.76
C GLU A 18 -10.98 11.96 6.87
N TYR A 19 -11.17 11.21 5.79
CA TYR A 19 -12.25 11.44 4.84
C TYR A 19 -13.53 10.64 5.13
N ASN A 20 -13.60 9.92 6.26
CA ASN A 20 -14.70 9.04 6.64
C ASN A 20 -15.07 8.03 5.54
N VAL A 21 -14.05 7.47 4.88
CA VAL A 21 -14.15 6.44 3.85
C VAL A 21 -13.97 5.07 4.50
N GLU A 22 -14.95 4.19 4.35
CA GLU A 22 -14.83 2.80 4.77
C GLU A 22 -14.02 2.00 3.74
N ILE A 23 -13.03 1.25 4.20
CA ILE A 23 -12.20 0.39 3.36
C ILE A 23 -12.68 -1.06 3.52
N ASP A 24 -13.15 -1.65 2.42
CA ASP A 24 -13.45 -3.10 2.36
C ASP A 24 -12.16 -3.94 2.27
N LYS A 25 -11.23 -3.54 1.40
CA LYS A 25 -9.97 -4.27 1.18
C LYS A 25 -8.85 -3.37 0.66
N ILE A 26 -7.62 -3.70 1.05
CA ILE A 26 -6.38 -3.15 0.47
C ILE A 26 -5.63 -4.31 -0.17
N ILE A 27 -5.26 -4.18 -1.43
CA ILE A 27 -4.55 -5.20 -2.19
C ILE A 27 -3.29 -4.56 -2.75
N LEU A 28 -2.12 -5.15 -2.47
CA LEU A 28 -0.90 -4.87 -3.19
C LEU A 28 -0.87 -5.73 -4.46
N PHE A 29 -0.66 -5.11 -5.61
CA PHE A 29 -0.52 -5.83 -6.87
C PHE A 29 0.72 -5.32 -7.63
N GLY A 30 0.81 -5.61 -8.93
CA GLY A 30 1.93 -5.18 -9.73
C GLY A 30 3.25 -5.88 -9.40
N SER A 31 4.36 -5.25 -9.79
CA SER A 31 5.69 -5.85 -9.70
C SER A 31 6.19 -6.02 -8.27
N ARG A 32 5.77 -5.12 -7.36
CA ARG A 32 6.07 -5.20 -5.93
C ARG A 32 5.44 -6.45 -5.29
N ALA A 33 4.22 -6.81 -5.68
CA ALA A 33 3.57 -8.04 -5.23
C ALA A 33 4.21 -9.30 -5.81
N ARG A 34 4.65 -9.27 -7.08
CA ARG A 34 5.29 -10.43 -7.75
C ARG A 34 6.75 -10.64 -7.35
N GLY A 35 7.41 -9.61 -6.82
CA GLY A 35 8.83 -9.63 -6.47
C GLY A 35 9.78 -9.37 -7.64
N ASP A 36 9.27 -8.96 -8.81
CA ASP A 36 10.05 -8.62 -10.02
C ASP A 36 10.27 -7.11 -10.18
N PHE A 37 10.13 -6.35 -9.08
CA PHE A 37 10.26 -4.90 -9.06
C PHE A 37 11.71 -4.42 -9.10
N ARG A 38 11.92 -3.21 -9.62
CA ARG A 38 13.17 -2.45 -9.51
C ARG A 38 13.07 -1.48 -8.34
N GLU A 39 14.20 -0.96 -7.87
CA GLU A 39 14.24 -0.02 -6.74
C GLU A 39 13.27 1.16 -6.92
N ASN A 40 13.15 1.67 -8.14
CA ASN A 40 12.28 2.78 -8.53
C ASN A 40 10.92 2.37 -9.11
N SER A 41 10.52 1.09 -9.02
CA SER A 41 9.17 0.68 -9.41
C SER A 41 8.13 1.27 -8.47
N ASP A 42 6.99 1.66 -9.03
CA ASP A 42 5.85 2.20 -8.29
C ASP A 42 5.26 1.16 -7.31
N TRP A 43 4.41 1.66 -6.40
CA TRP A 43 3.62 0.85 -5.48
C TRP A 43 2.17 0.88 -5.95
N ASP A 44 1.72 -0.26 -6.46
CA ASP A 44 0.36 -0.48 -6.97
C ASP A 44 -0.51 -1.25 -5.97
#